data_AF-A0A7K3G280-F1
#
_entry.id   AF-A0A7K3G280-F1
#
_cell.length_a   1.000
_cell.length_b   1.000
_cell.length_c   1.000
_cell.angle_alpha   90.00
_cell.angle_beta   90.00
_cell.angle_gamma   90.00
#
_symmetry.space_group_name_H-M   'P 1'
#
loop_
_entity.id
_entity.type
_entity.pdbx_description
1 polymer ?
#
loop_
_entity_poly.entity_id
_entity_poly.type
_entity_poly.pdbx_seq_one_letter_code
_entity_poly.pdbx_strand_id
1 'polypeptide(L)'
;MVHRILIVTAVAAEADSVSAGLAAVATPAPEHVPLPGGLALRRHADGDRTRVDVLVGGVGPASVAAATGTALAYASLTSGEHDAEHGADRGERPHDPPYDLVVSAGIAGGFQPAAPLGSLVVSSAIVAADLGAETPDGYLAVEELGFGRSVHPVSGALTGRIAAALTAGGVPCAVAPVLTVSTVTGSARRAAELAERHPGAAAEAME
;
A
#
# COMPACT_ATOMS: atom_id res chain seq x y z
N MET A 1 -18.67 -11.28 -9.89
CA MET A 1 -17.28 -11.54 -9.44
C MET A 1 -17.03 -10.63 -8.26
N VAL A 2 -16.50 -11.16 -7.16
CA VAL A 2 -16.11 -10.38 -5.98
C VAL A 2 -14.76 -9.74 -6.29
N HIS A 3 -14.64 -8.43 -6.08
CA HIS A 3 -13.34 -7.77 -6.12
C HIS A 3 -12.65 -7.92 -4.76
N ARG A 4 -11.40 -8.38 -4.75
CA ARG A 4 -10.59 -8.49 -3.54
C ARG A 4 -9.51 -7.42 -3.50
N ILE A 5 -9.50 -6.66 -2.42
CA ILE A 5 -8.56 -5.56 -2.20
C ILE A 5 -7.77 -5.84 -0.92
N LEU A 6 -6.45 -5.73 -0.98
CA LEU A 6 -5.58 -5.72 0.20
C LEU A 6 -5.19 -4.27 0.50
N ILE A 7 -5.52 -3.78 1.69
CA ILE A 7 -5.02 -2.49 2.19
C ILE A 7 -3.94 -2.77 3.23
N VAL A 8 -2.75 -2.24 3.02
CA VAL A 8 -1.61 -2.38 3.93
C VAL A 8 -1.33 -1.03 4.57
N THR A 9 -1.22 -1.02 5.91
CA THR A 9 -0.88 0.17 6.70
C THR A 9 0.37 -0.09 7.53
N ALA A 10 1.05 0.97 7.98
CA ALA A 10 2.27 0.83 8.78
C ALA A 10 1.95 0.42 10.21
N VAL A 11 0.90 1.01 10.81
CA VAL A 11 0.57 0.83 12.23
C VAL A 11 -0.90 0.53 12.48
N ALA A 12 -1.21 0.03 13.68
CA ALA A 12 -2.57 -0.32 14.08
C ALA A 12 -3.54 0.87 14.02
N ALA A 13 -3.10 2.07 14.41
CA ALA A 13 -3.95 3.26 14.38
C ALA A 13 -4.41 3.65 12.96
N GLU A 14 -3.56 3.43 11.96
CA GLU A 14 -3.93 3.62 10.56
C GLU A 14 -4.92 2.54 10.11
N ALA A 15 -4.68 1.28 10.46
CA ALA A 15 -5.61 0.19 10.18
C ALA A 15 -6.98 0.40 10.85
N ASP A 16 -7.01 0.97 12.06
CA ASP A 16 -8.23 1.35 12.77
C ASP A 16 -8.97 2.46 12.01
N SER A 17 -8.26 3.46 11.51
CA SER A 17 -8.83 4.55 10.70
C SER A 17 -9.42 4.03 9.38
N VAL A 18 -8.70 3.14 8.68
CA VAL A 18 -9.18 2.46 7.48
C VAL A 18 -10.43 1.62 7.80
N SER A 19 -10.37 0.83 8.88
CA SER A 19 -11.47 -0.03 9.29
C SER A 19 -12.72 0.77 9.67
N ALA A 20 -12.57 1.94 10.30
CA ALA A 20 -13.66 2.84 10.62
C ALA A 20 -14.32 3.40 9.34
N GLY A 21 -13.53 3.76 8.33
CA GLY A 21 -14.04 4.18 7.02
C GLY A 21 -14.80 3.06 6.29
N LEU A 22 -14.28 1.82 6.35
CA LEU A 22 -14.93 0.65 5.76
C LEU A 22 -16.22 0.26 6.49
N ALA A 23 -16.26 0.33 7.82
CA ALA A 23 -17.45 0.00 8.61
C ALA A 23 -18.65 0.92 8.34
N ALA A 24 -18.43 2.11 7.75
CA ALA A 24 -19.51 2.98 7.29
C ALA A 24 -20.28 2.39 6.09
N VAL A 25 -19.69 1.41 5.38
CA VAL A 25 -20.26 0.78 4.18
C VAL A 25 -20.35 -0.75 4.28
N ALA A 26 -19.60 -1.38 5.19
CA ALA A 26 -19.54 -2.83 5.37
C ALA A 26 -20.26 -3.28 6.66
N THR A 27 -21.09 -4.32 6.54
CA THR A 27 -21.71 -5.02 7.68
C THR A 27 -21.64 -6.53 7.44
N PRO A 28 -21.28 -7.38 8.42
CA PRO A 28 -21.05 -7.13 9.85
C PRO A 28 -19.61 -6.67 10.21
N ALA A 29 -19.27 -6.65 11.50
CA ALA A 29 -17.93 -6.35 12.01
C ALA A 29 -16.83 -7.20 11.34
N PRO A 30 -15.59 -6.69 11.22
CA PRO A 30 -14.55 -7.37 10.46
C PRO A 30 -14.16 -8.71 11.09
N GLU A 31 -14.00 -9.72 10.25
CA GLU A 31 -13.45 -11.01 10.64
C GLU A 31 -11.92 -10.91 10.79
N HIS A 32 -11.37 -11.51 11.84
CA HIS A 32 -9.92 -11.60 12.02
C HIS A 32 -9.41 -12.90 11.40
N VAL A 33 -8.60 -12.80 10.35
CA VAL A 33 -8.03 -13.95 9.66
C VAL A 33 -6.53 -14.06 10.01
N PRO A 34 -6.09 -15.09 10.73
CA PRO A 34 -4.69 -15.26 11.08
C PRO A 34 -3.86 -15.59 9.83
N LEU A 35 -2.67 -15.03 9.75
CA LEU A 35 -1.66 -15.32 8.74
C LEU A 35 -0.40 -15.93 9.37
N PRO A 36 0.45 -16.61 8.57
CA PRO A 36 1.78 -17.01 9.02
C PRO A 36 2.59 -15.84 9.60
N GLY A 37 3.51 -16.15 10.51
CA GLY A 37 4.39 -15.14 11.10
C GLY A 37 3.74 -14.24 12.17
N GLY A 38 2.56 -14.62 12.68
CA GLY A 38 1.86 -13.86 13.72
C GLY A 38 1.12 -12.62 13.19
N LEU A 39 1.02 -12.48 11.88
CA LEU A 39 0.23 -11.45 11.21
C LEU A 39 -1.27 -11.81 11.25
N ALA A 40 -2.12 -10.80 11.05
CA ALA A 40 -3.55 -11.01 10.92
C ALA A 40 -4.15 -10.00 9.94
N LEU A 41 -5.14 -10.44 9.17
CA LEU A 41 -5.99 -9.60 8.35
C LEU A 41 -7.26 -9.23 9.13
N ARG A 42 -7.72 -8.00 8.96
CA ARG A 42 -9.08 -7.57 9.30
C ARG A 42 -9.89 -7.56 8.02
N ARG A 43 -10.77 -8.54 7.86
CA ARG A 43 -11.56 -8.76 6.66
C ARG A 43 -12.89 -8.06 6.76
N HIS A 44 -13.10 -7.10 5.87
CA HIS A 44 -14.35 -6.37 5.67
C HIS A 44 -15.04 -6.88 4.40
N ALA A 45 -16.36 -7.06 4.46
CA ALA A 45 -17.16 -7.47 3.31
C ALA A 45 -18.30 -6.46 3.07
N ASP A 46 -18.41 -5.99 1.84
CA ASP A 46 -19.55 -5.22 1.36
C ASP A 46 -20.38 -6.11 0.41
N GLY A 47 -21.35 -6.81 1.01
CA GLY A 47 -22.18 -7.82 0.35
C GLY A 47 -21.35 -8.85 -0.43
N ASP A 48 -21.87 -9.27 -1.59
CA ASP A 48 -21.21 -10.25 -2.47
C ASP A 48 -20.35 -9.58 -3.55
N ARG A 49 -20.00 -8.30 -3.40
CA ARG A 49 -19.35 -7.52 -4.48
C ARG A 49 -17.90 -7.18 -4.20
N THR A 50 -17.57 -6.85 -2.95
CA THR A 50 -16.21 -6.43 -2.61
C THR A 50 -15.80 -6.96 -1.26
N ARG A 51 -14.57 -7.46 -1.19
CA ARG A 51 -13.91 -7.88 0.05
C ARG A 51 -12.62 -7.11 0.21
N VAL A 52 -12.45 -6.50 1.37
CA VAL A 52 -11.29 -5.69 1.71
C VAL A 52 -10.60 -6.32 2.90
N ASP A 53 -9.39 -6.81 2.71
CA ASP A 53 -8.54 -7.32 3.77
C ASP A 53 -7.57 -6.19 4.19
N VAL A 54 -7.58 -5.80 5.47
CA VAL A 54 -6.67 -4.78 6.03
C VAL A 54 -5.56 -5.45 6.82
N LEU A 55 -4.31 -5.11 6.52
CA LEU A 55 -3.11 -5.66 7.12
C LEU A 55 -2.25 -4.55 7.74
N VAL A 56 -1.84 -4.72 8.99
CA VAL A 56 -0.74 -3.92 9.57
C VAL A 56 0.58 -4.56 9.13
N GLY A 57 1.25 -3.92 8.17
CA GLY A 57 2.51 -4.39 7.58
C GLY A 57 3.75 -4.04 8.40
N GLY A 58 3.64 -3.09 9.33
CA GLY A 58 4.76 -2.57 10.10
C GLY A 58 5.52 -1.47 9.37
N VAL A 59 6.45 -0.83 10.09
CA VAL A 59 7.16 0.35 9.63
C VAL A 59 8.43 -0.03 8.86
N GLY A 60 8.65 0.59 7.71
CA GLY A 60 9.85 0.46 6.90
C GLY A 60 9.74 -0.57 5.76
N PRO A 61 10.58 -0.46 4.73
CA PRO A 61 10.44 -1.25 3.49
C PRO A 61 10.51 -2.76 3.71
N ALA A 62 11.40 -3.22 4.60
CA ALA A 62 11.58 -4.63 4.88
C ALA A 62 10.35 -5.24 5.59
N SER A 63 9.77 -4.52 6.56
CA SER A 63 8.60 -5.00 7.31
C SER A 63 7.39 -5.11 6.39
N VAL A 64 7.06 -4.03 5.68
CA VAL A 64 5.89 -3.99 4.80
C VAL A 64 6.01 -4.98 3.64
N ALA A 65 7.21 -5.17 3.08
CA ALA A 65 7.45 -6.16 2.03
C ALA A 65 7.23 -7.59 2.53
N ALA A 66 7.75 -7.95 3.70
CA ALA A 66 7.57 -9.28 4.28
C ALA A 66 6.10 -9.56 4.61
N ALA A 67 5.39 -8.59 5.19
CA ALA A 67 3.98 -8.75 5.55
C ALA A 67 3.08 -8.83 4.31
N THR A 68 3.28 -7.93 3.34
CA THR A 68 2.53 -7.94 2.07
C THR A 68 2.79 -9.23 1.30
N GLY A 69 4.06 -9.64 1.18
CA GLY A 69 4.43 -10.90 0.54
C GLY A 69 3.77 -12.11 1.20
N THR A 70 3.70 -12.14 2.53
CA THR A 70 3.00 -13.19 3.29
C THR A 70 1.50 -13.23 2.95
N ALA A 71 0.83 -12.09 2.93
CA ALA A 71 -0.60 -12.02 2.61
C ALA A 71 -0.91 -12.43 1.16
N LEU A 72 -0.08 -12.00 0.20
CA LEU A 72 -0.22 -12.38 -1.21
C LEU A 72 0.04 -13.88 -1.41
N ALA A 73 1.12 -14.42 -0.84
CA ALA A 73 1.43 -15.85 -0.93
C ALA A 73 0.33 -16.70 -0.28
N TYR A 74 -0.15 -16.30 0.89
CA TYR A 74 -1.26 -16.98 1.55
C TYR A 74 -2.53 -16.97 0.70
N ALA A 75 -2.89 -15.83 0.10
CA ALA A 75 -4.04 -15.73 -0.78
C ALA A 75 -3.90 -16.63 -2.03
N SER A 76 -2.71 -16.68 -2.64
CA SER A 76 -2.42 -17.55 -3.80
C SER A 76 -2.45 -19.04 -3.46
N LEU A 77 -2.00 -19.44 -2.26
CA LEU A 77 -1.99 -20.85 -1.84
C LEU A 77 -3.36 -21.35 -1.36
N THR A 78 -4.25 -20.44 -0.98
CA THR A 78 -5.59 -20.76 -0.48
C THR A 78 -6.67 -20.55 -1.54
N SER A 79 -6.33 -19.93 -2.67
CA SER A 79 -7.09 -19.96 -3.92
C SER A 79 -6.88 -21.31 -4.60
N GLY A 80 -7.51 -22.36 -4.07
CA GLY A 80 -7.53 -23.66 -4.74
C GLY A 80 -8.29 -23.61 -6.07
N GLU A 81 -7.66 -24.11 -7.13
CA GLU A 81 -8.27 -24.42 -8.42
C GLU A 81 -9.37 -25.47 -8.24
N HIS A 82 -10.49 -25.29 -8.95
CA HIS A 82 -11.44 -26.38 -9.17
C HIS A 82 -10.76 -27.44 -10.06
N ASP A 83 -9.98 -28.34 -9.47
CA ASP A 83 -9.84 -29.67 -10.07
C ASP A 83 -11.13 -30.42 -9.75
N ALA A 84 -12.08 -30.27 -10.66
CA ALA A 84 -13.37 -30.94 -10.68
C ALA A 84 -13.21 -32.44 -10.95
N GLU A 85 -12.49 -33.17 -10.10
CA GLU A 85 -12.53 -34.63 -10.05
C GLU A 85 -12.38 -35.04 -8.58
N HIS A 86 -13.33 -35.84 -8.10
CA HIS A 86 -13.47 -36.37 -6.72
C HIS A 86 -14.37 -35.55 -5.80
N GLY A 87 -15.68 -35.73 -6.03
CA GLY A 87 -16.69 -35.40 -5.04
C GLY A 87 -16.42 -36.10 -3.72
N ALA A 88 -16.22 -35.32 -2.67
CA ALA A 88 -16.43 -35.73 -1.30
C ALA A 88 -16.78 -34.50 -0.46
N ASP A 89 -18.03 -34.51 -0.01
CA ASP A 89 -18.65 -33.71 1.04
C ASP A 89 -17.71 -33.44 2.24
N ARG A 90 -16.90 -32.39 2.11
CA ARG A 90 -16.20 -31.72 3.23
C ARG A 90 -16.53 -30.25 3.11
N GLY A 91 -17.60 -29.82 3.79
CA GLY A 91 -18.04 -28.44 3.98
C GLY A 91 -17.13 -27.40 3.33
N GLU A 92 -17.38 -27.16 2.04
CA GLU A 92 -16.56 -26.32 1.18
C GLU A 92 -16.55 -24.89 1.75
N ARG A 93 -15.45 -24.49 2.38
CA ARG A 93 -15.22 -23.07 2.60
C ARG A 93 -14.93 -22.47 1.22
N PRO A 94 -15.68 -21.46 0.76
CA PRO A 94 -15.39 -20.80 -0.51
C PRO A 94 -13.93 -20.38 -0.56
N HIS A 95 -13.21 -20.84 -1.59
CA HIS A 95 -11.83 -20.43 -1.83
C HIS A 95 -11.81 -18.99 -2.33
N ASP A 96 -11.02 -18.14 -1.68
CA ASP A 96 -10.97 -16.74 -2.07
C ASP A 96 -10.03 -16.53 -3.26
N PRO A 97 -10.43 -15.81 -4.32
CA PRO A 97 -9.57 -15.55 -5.49
C PRO A 97 -8.32 -14.72 -5.13
N PRO A 98 -7.30 -14.58 -5.98
CA PRO A 98 -6.20 -13.63 -5.76
C PRO A 98 -6.70 -12.18 -5.57
N TYR A 99 -5.85 -11.31 -5.00
CA TYR A 99 -6.18 -9.89 -4.88
C TYR A 99 -6.12 -9.19 -6.25
N ASP A 100 -7.13 -8.37 -6.54
CA ASP A 100 -7.20 -7.54 -7.74
C ASP A 100 -6.43 -6.22 -7.57
N LEU A 101 -6.29 -5.76 -6.32
CA LEU A 101 -5.65 -4.49 -5.99
C LEU A 101 -4.96 -4.57 -4.62
N VAL A 102 -3.76 -4.01 -4.53
CA VAL A 102 -3.07 -3.72 -3.27
C VAL A 102 -2.95 -2.22 -3.13
N VAL A 103 -3.31 -1.69 -1.95
CA VAL A 103 -3.22 -0.28 -1.60
C VAL A 103 -2.32 -0.15 -0.37
N SER A 104 -1.22 0.59 -0.50
CA SER A 104 -0.51 1.11 0.67
C SER A 104 -1.20 2.39 1.12
N ALA A 105 -1.67 2.45 2.36
CA ALA A 105 -2.37 3.59 2.91
C ALA A 105 -1.81 3.93 4.30
N GLY A 106 -1.50 5.20 4.51
CA GLY A 106 -0.92 5.66 5.76
C GLY A 106 -0.70 7.17 5.76
N ILE A 107 0.07 7.64 6.74
CA ILE A 107 0.50 9.04 6.84
C ILE A 107 1.83 9.27 6.13
N ALA A 108 2.05 10.51 5.70
CA ALA A 108 3.27 10.92 5.02
C ALA A 108 3.65 12.35 5.38
N GLY A 109 4.95 12.66 5.33
CA GLY A 109 5.46 14.03 5.39
C GLY A 109 5.32 14.71 4.03
N GLY A 110 4.58 15.82 3.95
CA GLY A 110 4.33 16.53 2.69
C GLY A 110 5.43 17.53 2.32
N PHE A 111 5.89 17.50 1.07
CA PHE A 111 6.82 18.50 0.51
C PHE A 111 6.08 19.77 0.10
N GLN A 112 6.61 20.93 0.49
CA GLN A 112 6.02 22.22 0.11
C GLN A 112 6.50 22.68 -1.28
N PRO A 113 5.63 23.33 -2.08
CA PRO A 113 4.23 23.67 -1.80
C PRO A 113 3.23 22.57 -2.20
N ALA A 114 3.70 21.40 -2.66
CA ALA A 114 2.87 20.38 -3.30
C ALA A 114 1.84 19.72 -2.36
N ALA A 115 2.20 19.47 -1.11
CA ALA A 115 1.33 18.83 -0.11
C ALA A 115 1.40 19.53 1.26
N PRO A 116 0.66 20.63 1.47
CA PRO A 116 0.41 21.18 2.80
C PRO A 116 -0.22 20.16 3.77
N LEU A 117 -0.16 20.43 5.07
CA LEU A 117 -0.84 19.60 6.07
C LEU A 117 -2.33 19.42 5.73
N GLY A 118 -2.81 18.18 5.87
CA GLY A 118 -4.18 17.79 5.53
C GLY A 118 -4.40 17.46 4.05
N SER A 119 -3.36 17.55 3.21
CA SER A 119 -3.44 17.10 1.81
C SER A 119 -3.52 15.58 1.71
N LEU A 120 -4.27 15.09 0.71
CA LEU A 120 -4.24 13.70 0.27
C LEU A 120 -3.37 13.57 -0.98
N VAL A 121 -2.47 12.60 -1.01
CA VAL A 121 -1.63 12.30 -2.18
C VAL A 121 -1.95 10.90 -2.68
N VAL A 122 -2.32 10.79 -3.95
CA VAL A 122 -2.41 9.52 -4.69
C VAL A 122 -1.07 9.32 -5.39
N SER A 123 -0.32 8.30 -4.97
CA SER A 123 1.02 8.06 -5.50
C SER A 123 0.98 7.71 -7.00
N SER A 124 1.67 8.49 -7.82
CA SER A 124 1.91 8.16 -9.24
C SER A 124 3.13 7.28 -9.45
N ALA A 125 4.03 7.23 -8.46
CA ALA A 125 5.19 6.35 -8.42
C ALA A 125 5.65 6.18 -6.97
N ILE A 126 6.01 4.96 -6.60
CA ILE A 126 6.67 4.63 -5.34
C ILE A 126 8.17 4.71 -5.60
N VAL A 127 8.88 5.57 -4.87
CA VAL A 127 10.31 5.86 -5.12
C VAL A 127 11.12 5.52 -3.88
N ALA A 128 11.96 4.49 -3.94
CA ALA A 128 12.92 4.19 -2.88
C ALA A 128 14.03 5.25 -2.87
N ALA A 129 13.82 6.34 -2.12
CA ALA A 129 14.57 7.58 -2.24
C ALA A 129 15.98 7.55 -1.64
N ASP A 130 16.23 6.58 -0.76
CA ASP A 130 17.52 6.33 -0.13
C ASP A 130 18.15 4.98 -0.51
N LEU A 131 17.58 4.26 -1.48
CA LEU A 131 18.13 2.98 -1.96
C LEU A 131 19.28 3.21 -2.95
N GLY A 132 20.51 3.20 -2.43
CA GLY A 132 21.71 3.48 -3.20
C GLY A 132 22.97 3.47 -2.33
N ALA A 133 24.00 4.20 -2.75
CA ALA A 133 25.25 4.35 -2.01
C ALA A 133 25.63 5.83 -1.84
N GLU A 134 26.04 6.20 -0.63
CA GLU A 134 26.78 7.45 -0.43
C GLU A 134 28.25 7.26 -0.83
N THR A 135 28.77 8.17 -1.64
CA THR A 135 30.15 8.17 -2.10
C THR A 135 30.80 9.53 -1.81
N PRO A 136 32.13 9.66 -1.89
CA PRO A 136 32.81 10.96 -1.76
C PRO A 136 32.30 12.02 -2.75
N ASP A 137 31.79 11.61 -3.92
CA ASP A 137 31.31 12.49 -4.98
C ASP A 137 29.79 12.74 -4.89
N GLY A 138 29.11 12.15 -3.90
CA GLY A 138 27.67 12.28 -3.70
C GLY A 138 26.92 10.95 -3.66
N TYR A 139 25.60 11.01 -3.71
CA TYR A 139 24.74 9.84 -3.70
C TYR A 139 24.61 9.23 -5.10
N LEU A 140 24.73 7.91 -5.18
CA LEU A 140 24.43 7.11 -6.37
C LEU A 140 23.19 6.25 -6.10
N ALA A 141 22.19 6.32 -6.99
CA ALA A 141 21.01 5.47 -6.92
C ALA A 141 21.34 4.01 -7.24
N VAL A 142 20.48 3.08 -6.82
CA VAL A 142 20.65 1.63 -7.06
C VAL A 142 20.79 1.25 -8.53
N GLU A 143 20.12 1.97 -9.43
CA GLU A 143 20.27 1.78 -10.89
C GLU A 143 21.65 2.19 -11.39
N GLU A 144 22.26 3.24 -10.85
CA GLU A 144 23.61 3.71 -11.22
C GLU A 144 24.69 2.71 -10.77
N LEU A 145 24.39 1.95 -9.71
CA LEU A 145 25.21 0.83 -9.24
C LEU A 145 24.99 -0.46 -10.04
N GLY A 146 24.01 -0.50 -10.95
CA GLY A 146 23.68 -1.69 -11.75
C GLY A 146 22.85 -2.74 -11.01
N PHE A 147 22.20 -2.39 -9.89
CA PHE A 147 21.49 -3.32 -9.01
C PHE A 147 19.95 -3.31 -9.14
N GLY A 148 19.40 -2.62 -10.14
CA GLY A 148 17.96 -2.66 -10.43
C GLY A 148 17.37 -1.28 -10.65
N ARG A 149 16.26 -0.99 -9.98
CA ARG A 149 15.54 0.30 -10.08
C ARG A 149 15.07 0.76 -8.70
N SER A 150 15.13 2.06 -8.47
CA SER A 150 14.57 2.73 -7.28
C SER A 150 13.12 3.20 -7.49
N VAL A 151 12.67 3.35 -8.74
CA VAL A 151 11.36 3.91 -9.09
C VAL A 151 10.39 2.84 -9.59
N HIS A 152 9.20 2.81 -8.99
CA HIS A 152 8.11 1.90 -9.34
C HIS A 152 6.87 2.72 -9.76
N PRO A 153 6.64 2.92 -11.09
CA PRO A 153 5.51 3.71 -11.57
C PRO A 153 4.17 2.99 -11.32
N VAL A 154 3.16 3.77 -10.95
CA VAL A 154 1.76 3.30 -10.85
C VAL A 154 1.05 3.66 -12.15
N SER A 155 0.18 2.76 -12.63
CA SER A 155 -0.59 3.01 -13.85
C SER A 155 -1.42 4.30 -13.75
N GLY A 156 -1.23 5.20 -14.71
CA GLY A 156 -1.99 6.46 -14.80
C GLY A 156 -3.50 6.25 -14.92
N ALA A 157 -3.93 5.13 -15.54
CA ALA A 157 -5.35 4.78 -15.60
C ALA A 157 -5.92 4.42 -14.21
N LEU A 158 -5.12 3.78 -13.35
CA LEU A 158 -5.53 3.44 -11.99
C LEU A 158 -5.57 4.71 -11.12
N THR A 159 -4.49 5.50 -11.10
CA THR A 159 -4.42 6.72 -10.29
C THR A 159 -5.46 7.75 -10.75
N GLY A 160 -5.72 7.86 -12.06
CA GLY A 160 -6.78 8.71 -12.59
C GLY A 160 -8.18 8.31 -12.12
N ARG A 161 -8.49 7.01 -12.06
CA ARG A 161 -9.79 6.54 -11.51
C ARG A 161 -9.92 6.84 -10.02
N ILE A 162 -8.85 6.63 -9.24
CA ILE A 162 -8.85 6.92 -7.80
C ILE A 162 -9.03 8.42 -7.55
N ALA A 163 -8.27 9.27 -8.26
CA ALA A 163 -8.38 10.72 -8.15
C ALA A 163 -9.78 11.24 -8.55
N ALA A 164 -10.37 10.68 -9.60
CA ALA A 164 -11.74 11.02 -10.00
C ALA A 164 -12.78 10.63 -8.94
N ALA A 165 -12.64 9.44 -8.34
CA ALA A 165 -13.52 8.98 -7.27
C ALA A 165 -13.42 9.87 -6.02
N LEU A 166 -12.20 10.24 -5.61
CA LEU A 166 -11.97 11.16 -4.50
C LEU A 166 -12.57 12.54 -4.76
N THR A 167 -12.36 13.07 -5.97
CA THR A 167 -12.93 14.36 -6.38
C THR A 167 -14.46 14.33 -6.36
N ALA A 168 -15.08 13.26 -6.85
CA ALA A 168 -16.53 13.09 -6.80
C ALA A 168 -17.06 13.00 -5.35
N GLY A 169 -16.25 12.45 -4.43
CA GLY A 169 -16.50 12.45 -2.99
C GLY A 169 -16.17 13.77 -2.28
N GLY A 170 -15.76 14.82 -3.01
CA GLY A 170 -15.41 16.11 -2.44
C GLY A 170 -14.07 16.15 -1.70
N VAL A 171 -13.19 15.18 -1.94
CA VAL A 171 -11.85 15.09 -1.34
C VAL A 171 -10.80 15.48 -2.39
N PRO A 172 -10.22 16.70 -2.32
CA PRO A 172 -9.12 17.07 -3.19
C PRO A 172 -7.90 16.19 -2.94
N CYS A 173 -7.21 15.80 -4.01
CA CYS A 173 -5.95 15.07 -3.92
C CYS A 173 -4.94 15.54 -4.96
N ALA A 174 -3.66 15.46 -4.61
CA ALA A 174 -2.56 15.57 -5.58
C ALA A 174 -2.24 14.18 -6.15
N VAL A 175 -1.87 14.11 -7.43
CA VAL A 175 -1.32 12.90 -8.06
C VAL A 175 0.14 13.15 -8.36
N ALA A 176 1.04 12.52 -7.61
CA ALA A 176 2.47 12.81 -7.66
C ALA A 176 3.30 11.64 -7.08
N PRO A 177 4.62 11.57 -7.36
CA PRO A 177 5.49 10.59 -6.73
C PRO A 177 5.49 10.71 -5.20
N VAL A 178 5.56 9.56 -4.52
CA VAL A 178 5.75 9.46 -3.08
C VAL A 178 7.07 8.75 -2.83
N LEU A 179 7.90 9.36 -1.99
CA LEU A 179 9.21 8.82 -1.60
C LEU A 179 9.03 7.84 -0.44
N THR A 180 9.63 6.67 -0.56
CA THR A 180 9.81 5.72 0.52
C THR A 180 11.24 5.88 1.05
N VAL A 181 11.38 6.16 2.34
CA VAL A 181 12.66 6.33 3.06
C VAL A 181 12.77 5.34 4.21
N SER A 182 13.96 4.85 4.48
CA SER A 182 14.24 4.02 5.65
C SER A 182 14.55 4.86 6.90
N THR A 183 14.77 6.16 6.74
CA THR A 183 14.94 7.12 7.83
C THR A 183 14.09 8.36 7.58
N VAL A 184 13.14 8.64 8.46
CA VAL A 184 12.22 9.78 8.34
C VAL A 184 12.98 11.12 8.37
N THR A 185 12.54 12.08 7.56
CA THR A 185 13.13 13.41 7.52
C THR A 185 12.77 14.21 8.77
N GLY A 186 13.77 14.46 9.62
CA GLY A 186 13.64 15.31 10.81
C GLY A 186 14.15 16.75 10.65
N SER A 187 14.59 17.16 9.46
CA SER A 187 15.20 18.49 9.26
C SER A 187 14.86 19.12 7.91
N ALA A 188 14.80 20.45 7.88
CA ALA A 188 14.56 21.22 6.64
C ALA A 188 15.64 20.98 5.58
N ARG A 189 16.91 20.80 6.00
CA ARG A 189 18.02 20.47 5.10
C ARG A 189 17.76 19.16 4.36
N ARG A 190 17.43 18.09 5.09
CA ARG A 190 17.17 16.78 4.50
C ARG A 190 15.93 16.80 3.59
N ALA A 191 14.89 17.55 3.97
CA ALA A 191 13.71 17.74 3.13
C ALA A 191 14.06 18.42 1.80
N ALA A 192 14.91 19.45 1.83
CA ALA A 192 15.38 20.14 0.63
C ALA A 192 16.23 19.22 -0.26
N GLU A 193 17.14 18.44 0.32
CA GLU A 193 17.95 17.46 -0.40
C GLU A 193 17.09 16.41 -1.14
N LEU A 194 16.04 15.90 -0.49
CA LEU A 194 15.12 14.95 -1.11
C LEU A 194 14.27 15.59 -2.21
N ALA A 195 13.78 16.81 -1.99
CA ALA A 195 13.02 17.55 -3.00
C ALA A 195 13.86 17.91 -4.24
N GLU A 196 15.14 18.23 -4.05
CA GLU A 196 16.09 18.48 -5.14
C GLU A 196 16.41 17.18 -5.91
N ARG A 197 16.65 16.08 -5.20
CA ARG A 197 16.93 14.76 -5.79
C ARG A 197 15.72 14.19 -6.54
N HIS A 198 14.51 14.46 -6.06
CA HIS A 198 13.28 13.93 -6.63
C HIS A 198 12.29 15.05 -6.98
N PRO A 199 12.55 15.82 -8.05
CA PRO A 199 11.68 16.91 -8.46
C PRO A 199 10.25 16.42 -8.71
N GLY A 200 9.28 17.12 -8.11
CA GLY A 200 7.86 16.82 -8.25
C GLY A 200 7.31 15.79 -7.27
N ALA A 201 8.14 15.18 -6.41
CA ALA A 201 7.64 14.37 -5.30
C ALA A 201 6.78 15.22 -4.36
N ALA A 202 5.61 14.69 -3.95
CA ALA A 202 4.68 15.41 -3.11
C ALA A 202 4.77 15.02 -1.63
N ALA A 203 5.20 13.80 -1.32
CA ALA A 203 5.32 13.34 0.06
C ALA A 203 6.42 12.29 0.25
N GLU A 204 6.82 12.07 1.49
CA GLU A 204 7.67 10.96 1.93
C GLU A 204 6.99 10.12 3.04
N ALA A 205 7.19 8.81 3.01
CA ALA A 205 6.75 7.84 4.00
C ALA A 205 7.80 6.73 4.14
N MET A 206 7.55 5.72 4.98
CA MET A 206 8.53 4.65 5.26
C MET A 206 8.19 3.31 4.60
N GLU A 207 7.00 3.16 4.03
CA GLU A 207 6.47 1.94 3.40
C GLU A 207 6.34 2.08 1.87
#